data_AF-A0A502GX82-F1
#
_entry.id   AF-A0A502GX82-F1
#
_cell.length_a   1.000
_cell.length_b   1.000
_cell.length_c   1.000
_cell.angle_alpha   90.00
_cell.angle_beta   90.00
_cell.angle_gamma   90.00
#
_symmetry.space_group_name_H-M   'P 1'
#
loop_
_entity.id
_entity.type
_entity.pdbx_description
1 polymer ?
#
loop_
_entity_poly.entity_id
_entity_poly.type
_entity_poly.pdbx_seq_one_letter_code
_entity_poly.pdbx_strand_id
1 'polypeptide(L)'
;MRLVTLSPHDSVLLHESIFQLPAGQHNDFQHYLVRDAGIGADPGAVDRHFAHLGALLAAAQQDPASLPAAADELALLHYAFNDMLDRFNPRQLAFGCLVVEVNGEPWADRSEEGLRRLLTWLSGAGLTEERVADIVATVKKNCQRS
;
A
#
# COMPACT_ATOMS: atom_id res chain seq x y z
N MET A 1 -17.50 -3.58 -10.57
CA MET A 1 -16.74 -4.70 -9.97
C MET A 1 -16.07 -5.47 -11.09
N ARG A 2 -14.84 -5.94 -10.87
CA ARG A 2 -14.00 -6.60 -11.87
C ARG A 2 -13.59 -7.98 -11.41
N LEU A 3 -13.83 -9.00 -12.22
CA LEU A 3 -13.25 -10.32 -12.01
C LEU A 3 -11.80 -10.33 -12.53
N VAL A 4 -10.87 -10.76 -11.70
CA VAL A 4 -9.46 -10.94 -12.05
C VAL A 4 -9.11 -12.41 -11.89
N THR A 5 -8.84 -13.06 -13.02
CA THR A 5 -8.32 -14.43 -13.05
C THR A 5 -6.82 -14.42 -12.77
N LEU A 6 -6.39 -15.18 -11.77
CA LEU A 6 -4.99 -15.31 -11.36
C LEU A 6 -4.38 -16.59 -11.95
N SER A 7 -5.11 -17.68 -11.85
CA SER A 7 -4.77 -19.00 -12.39
C SER A 7 -6.00 -19.62 -13.09
N PRO A 8 -5.88 -20.75 -13.79
CA PRO A 8 -7.03 -21.44 -14.40
C PRO A 8 -8.14 -21.82 -13.39
N HIS A 9 -7.80 -21.89 -12.09
CA HIS A 9 -8.71 -22.28 -11.02
C HIS A 9 -8.95 -21.18 -9.99
N ASP A 10 -8.14 -20.11 -10.00
CA ASP A 10 -8.19 -19.04 -9.00
C ASP A 10 -8.64 -17.72 -9.61
N SER A 11 -9.65 -17.12 -8.99
CA SER A 11 -10.23 -15.85 -9.39
C SER A 11 -10.60 -14.99 -8.19
N VAL A 12 -10.60 -13.67 -8.41
CA VAL A 12 -10.87 -12.68 -7.37
C VAL A 12 -11.79 -11.62 -7.94
N LEU A 13 -12.86 -11.30 -7.21
CA LEU A 13 -13.73 -10.19 -7.54
C LEU A 13 -13.26 -8.94 -6.81
N LEU A 14 -13.05 -7.85 -7.54
CA LEU A 14 -12.54 -6.58 -7.01
C LEU A 14 -13.54 -5.43 -7.18
N HIS A 15 -13.54 -4.49 -6.25
CA HIS A 15 -14.10 -3.17 -6.45
C HIS A 15 -13.28 -2.39 -7.50
N GLU A 16 -13.96 -1.76 -8.45
CA GLU A 16 -13.30 -0.97 -9.53
C GLU A 16 -13.17 0.51 -9.21
N SER A 17 -13.87 0.95 -8.16
CA SER A 17 -13.94 2.33 -7.74
C SER A 17 -14.14 2.40 -6.24
N ILE A 18 -13.56 3.42 -5.61
CA ILE A 18 -13.73 3.69 -4.18
C ILE A 18 -15.18 3.98 -3.79
N PHE A 19 -16.02 4.39 -4.74
CA PHE A 19 -17.45 4.63 -4.52
C PHE A 19 -18.25 3.33 -4.34
N GLN A 20 -17.66 2.19 -4.73
CA GLN A 20 -18.25 0.87 -4.53
C GLN A 20 -17.89 0.29 -3.15
N LEU A 21 -16.92 0.89 -2.45
CA LEU A 21 -16.47 0.42 -1.14
C LEU A 21 -17.47 0.83 -0.05
N PRO A 22 -17.82 -0.08 0.87
CA PRO A 22 -18.48 0.30 2.12
C PRO A 22 -17.65 1.33 2.90
N ALA A 23 -18.30 2.22 3.65
CA ALA A 23 -17.64 3.35 4.31
C ALA A 23 -16.44 2.97 5.19
N GLY A 24 -16.53 1.86 5.95
CA GLY A 24 -15.40 1.36 6.75
C GLY A 24 -14.20 0.94 5.88
N GLN A 25 -14.45 0.14 4.85
CA GLN A 25 -13.40 -0.33 3.92
C GLN A 25 -12.78 0.82 3.12
N HIS A 26 -13.58 1.84 2.82
CA HIS A 26 -13.08 3.05 2.19
C HIS A 26 -12.08 3.79 3.09
N ASN A 27 -12.38 3.92 4.39
CA ASN A 27 -11.46 4.56 5.34
C ASN A 27 -10.14 3.78 5.45
N ASP A 28 -10.21 2.46 5.61
CA ASP A 28 -9.02 1.60 5.67
C ASP A 28 -8.18 1.71 4.39
N PHE A 29 -8.84 1.69 3.22
CA PHE A 29 -8.18 1.87 1.93
C PHE A 29 -7.44 3.22 1.87
N GLN A 30 -8.10 4.33 2.24
CA GLN A 30 -7.48 5.65 2.25
C GLN A 30 -6.32 5.73 3.25
N HIS A 31 -6.48 5.16 4.44
CA HIS A 31 -5.44 5.11 5.45
C HIS A 31 -4.17 4.45 4.93
N TYR A 32 -4.29 3.27 4.32
CA TYR A 32 -3.15 2.57 3.73
C TYR A 32 -2.53 3.32 2.54
N LEU A 33 -3.34 4.00 1.73
CA LEU A 33 -2.85 4.82 0.63
C LEU A 33 -2.05 6.04 1.09
N VAL A 34 -2.49 6.70 2.16
CA VAL A 34 -1.76 7.83 2.74
C VAL A 34 -0.43 7.35 3.31
N ARG A 35 -0.43 6.20 3.98
CA ARG A 35 0.80 5.59 4.51
C ARG A 35 1.78 5.23 3.39
N ASP A 36 1.32 4.58 2.32
CA ASP A 36 2.16 4.28 1.13
C ASP A 36 2.71 5.56 0.48
N ALA A 37 1.91 6.63 0.40
CA ALA A 37 2.35 7.89 -0.21
C ALA A 37 3.39 8.63 0.63
N GLY A 38 3.32 8.55 1.96
CA GLY A 38 4.24 9.24 2.87
C GLY A 38 5.58 8.52 3.10
N ILE A 39 5.58 7.19 3.04
CA ILE A 39 6.75 6.34 3.36
C ILE A 39 7.32 5.68 2.09
N GLY A 40 6.44 5.16 1.24
CA GLY A 40 6.82 4.26 0.16
C GLY A 40 7.35 2.90 0.66
N ALA A 41 7.47 1.95 -0.26
CA ALA A 41 7.88 0.58 0.05
C ALA A 41 8.74 -0.02 -1.07
N ASP A 42 9.46 0.83 -1.79
CA ASP A 42 10.34 0.45 -2.89
C ASP A 42 11.74 1.04 -2.70
N PRO A 43 12.78 0.52 -3.40
CA PRO A 43 14.14 1.03 -3.27
C PRO A 43 14.24 2.54 -3.53
N GLY A 44 13.43 3.06 -4.47
CA GLY A 44 13.40 4.48 -4.76
C GLY A 44 12.89 5.33 -3.60
N ALA A 45 11.97 4.80 -2.78
CA ALA A 45 11.52 5.46 -1.56
C ALA A 45 12.62 5.55 -0.51
N VAL A 46 13.38 4.46 -0.30
CA VAL A 46 14.55 4.43 0.58
C VAL A 46 15.57 5.47 0.14
N ASP A 47 15.91 5.52 -1.15
CA ASP A 47 16.86 6.49 -1.69
C ASP A 47 16.41 7.95 -1.50
N ARG A 48 15.10 8.24 -1.69
CA ARG A 48 14.55 9.58 -1.47
C ARG A 48 14.66 10.00 0.00
N HIS A 49 14.25 9.13 0.93
CA HIS A 49 14.35 9.42 2.36
C HIS A 49 15.80 9.57 2.82
N PHE A 50 16.71 8.74 2.28
CA PHE A 50 18.14 8.85 2.59
C PHE A 50 18.73 10.19 2.13
N ALA A 51 18.42 10.61 0.90
CA ALA A 51 18.86 11.90 0.37
C ALA A 51 18.29 13.09 1.16
N HIS A 52 17.01 13.02 1.51
CA HIS A 52 16.33 14.07 2.27
C HIS A 52 16.87 14.19 3.71
N LEU A 53 17.11 13.06 4.38
CA LEU A 53 17.76 13.02 5.68
C LEU A 53 19.14 13.68 5.64
N GLY A 54 19.94 13.38 4.61
CA GLY A 54 21.24 14.02 4.41
C GLY A 54 21.15 15.55 4.31
N ALA A 55 20.15 16.06 3.58
CA ALA A 55 19.90 17.50 3.46
C ALA A 55 19.48 18.13 4.80
N LEU A 56 18.59 17.46 5.56
CA LEU A 56 18.15 17.93 6.88
C LEU A 56 19.28 17.93 7.90
N LEU A 57 20.16 16.91 7.89
CA LEU A 57 21.33 16.86 8.75
C LEU A 57 22.34 17.96 8.41
N ALA A 58 22.55 18.25 7.12
CA ALA A 58 23.40 19.36 6.69
C ALA A 58 22.82 20.72 7.12
N ALA A 59 21.51 20.92 6.99
CA ALA A 59 20.83 22.11 7.49
C ALA A 59 20.93 22.24 9.01
N ALA A 60 20.80 21.13 9.75
CA ALA A 60 20.89 21.10 11.21
C ALA A 60 22.28 21.52 11.75
N GLN A 61 23.34 21.38 10.95
CA GLN A 61 24.66 21.91 11.30
C GLN A 61 24.69 23.45 11.34
N GLN A 62 23.83 24.10 10.55
CA GLN A 62 23.72 25.57 10.49
C GLN A 62 22.60 26.08 11.41
N ASP A 63 21.50 25.34 11.51
CA ASP A 63 20.34 25.65 12.35
C ASP A 63 19.86 24.41 13.10
N PRO A 64 20.23 24.25 14.38
CA PRO A 64 19.81 23.13 15.22
C PRO A 64 18.29 22.95 15.34
N ALA A 65 17.48 23.97 15.02
CA ALA A 65 16.01 23.85 15.02
C ALA A 65 15.49 22.85 13.97
N SER A 66 16.32 22.49 12.98
CA SER A 66 15.99 21.50 11.94
C SER A 66 16.21 20.04 12.40
N LEU A 67 16.83 19.82 13.57
CA LEU A 67 17.16 18.50 14.07
C LEU A 67 15.94 17.58 14.31
N PRO A 68 14.79 18.07 14.82
CA PRO A 68 13.59 17.24 14.95
C PRO A 68 13.09 16.70 13.61
N ALA A 69 13.11 17.53 12.55
CA ALA A 69 12.71 17.09 11.22
C ALA A 69 13.63 15.99 10.67
N ALA A 70 14.95 16.06 10.94
CA ALA A 70 15.88 14.98 10.61
C ALA A 70 15.57 13.68 11.38
N ALA A 71 15.14 13.77 12.64
CA ALA A 71 14.76 12.59 13.42
C ALA A 71 13.48 11.93 12.87
N ASP A 72 12.49 12.74 12.49
CA ASP A 72 11.26 12.26 11.85
C ASP A 72 11.57 11.59 10.49
N GLU A 73 12.44 12.19 9.69
CA GLU A 73 12.85 11.65 8.39
C GLU A 73 13.62 10.33 8.54
N LEU A 74 14.47 10.19 9.56
CA LEU A 74 15.13 8.93 9.88
C LEU A 74 14.12 7.83 10.23
N ALA A 75 13.04 8.18 10.95
CA ALA A 75 11.96 7.23 11.22
C ALA A 75 11.25 6.81 9.92
N LEU A 76 10.96 7.75 9.02
CA LEU A 76 10.38 7.44 7.70
C LEU A 76 11.30 6.53 6.87
N LEU A 77 12.61 6.81 6.83
CA LEU A 77 13.60 5.94 6.19
C LEU A 77 13.59 4.53 6.78
N HIS A 78 13.54 4.42 8.12
CA HIS A 78 13.45 3.12 8.80
C HIS A 78 12.18 2.37 8.39
N TYR A 79 11.03 3.04 8.37
CA TYR A 79 9.78 2.42 7.94
C TYR A 79 9.80 2.05 6.46
N ALA A 80 10.32 2.90 5.58
CA ALA A 80 10.43 2.61 4.15
C ALA A 80 11.31 1.39 3.87
N PHE A 81 12.43 1.28 4.59
CA PHE A 81 13.32 0.14 4.47
C PHE A 81 12.68 -1.16 4.98
N ASN A 82 12.00 -1.11 6.13
CA ASN A 82 11.29 -2.29 6.64
C ASN A 82 10.11 -2.67 5.74
N ASP A 83 9.31 -1.70 5.28
CA ASP A 83 8.16 -1.95 4.40
C ASP A 83 8.62 -2.47 3.02
N MET A 84 9.83 -2.14 2.56
CA MET A 84 10.44 -2.74 1.36
C MET A 84 10.84 -4.21 1.57
N LEU A 85 11.28 -4.57 2.77
CA LEU A 85 11.64 -5.95 3.12
C LEU A 85 10.43 -6.79 3.53
N ASP A 86 9.41 -6.15 4.09
CA ASP A 86 8.19 -6.82 4.52
C ASP A 86 7.39 -7.23 3.28
N ARG A 87 6.86 -8.44 3.36
CA ARG A 87 6.10 -9.03 2.26
C ARG A 87 4.76 -8.33 2.07
N PHE A 88 4.26 -7.62 3.09
CA PHE A 88 2.97 -6.93 3.11
C PHE A 88 3.12 -5.45 3.46
N ASN A 89 3.45 -4.65 2.46
CA ASN A 89 3.51 -3.20 2.62
C ASN A 89 2.12 -2.53 2.55
N PRO A 90 2.00 -1.24 2.92
CA PRO A 90 0.71 -0.52 2.91
C PRO A 90 0.00 -0.54 1.56
N ARG A 91 0.73 -0.52 0.43
CA ARG A 91 0.13 -0.61 -0.91
C ARG A 91 -0.59 -1.93 -1.12
N GLN A 92 -0.01 -3.04 -0.67
CA GLN A 92 -0.65 -4.34 -0.74
C GLN A 92 -1.86 -4.43 0.19
N LEU A 93 -1.78 -3.87 1.39
CA LEU A 93 -2.93 -3.81 2.32
C LEU A 93 -4.08 -3.00 1.73
N ALA A 94 -3.80 -1.87 1.07
CA ALA A 94 -4.79 -1.11 0.32
C ALA A 94 -5.43 -1.97 -0.79
N PHE A 95 -4.65 -2.75 -1.53
CA PHE A 95 -5.21 -3.68 -2.51
C PHE A 95 -6.14 -4.72 -1.86
N GLY A 96 -5.78 -5.27 -0.70
CA GLY A 96 -6.62 -6.22 0.03
C GLY A 96 -8.01 -5.65 0.37
N CYS A 97 -8.11 -4.35 0.65
CA CYS A 97 -9.39 -3.67 0.87
C CYS A 97 -10.30 -3.66 -0.37
N LEU A 98 -9.76 -3.81 -1.58
CA LEU A 98 -10.53 -3.82 -2.82
C LEU A 98 -11.16 -5.20 -3.10
N VAL A 99 -10.73 -6.26 -2.42
CA VAL A 99 -11.20 -7.63 -2.66
C VAL A 99 -12.61 -7.82 -2.10
N VAL A 100 -13.52 -8.28 -2.95
CA VAL A 100 -14.91 -8.61 -2.60
C VAL A 100 -15.04 -10.10 -2.30
N GLU A 101 -14.59 -10.93 -3.25
CA GLU A 101 -14.71 -12.38 -3.21
C GLU A 101 -13.42 -13.05 -3.69
N VAL A 102 -13.17 -14.25 -3.18
CA VAL A 102 -12.11 -15.16 -3.62
C VAL A 102 -12.76 -16.47 -4.03
N ASN A 103 -12.57 -16.90 -5.27
CA ASN A 103 -13.16 -18.12 -5.82
C ASN A 103 -14.69 -18.23 -5.63
N GLY A 104 -15.39 -17.09 -5.71
CA GLY A 104 -16.84 -16.98 -5.54
C GLY A 104 -17.32 -16.92 -4.08
N GLU A 105 -16.41 -16.99 -3.11
CA GLU A 105 -16.74 -16.87 -1.68
C GLU A 105 -16.43 -15.45 -1.17
N PRO A 106 -17.37 -14.78 -0.47
CA PRO A 106 -17.16 -13.46 0.08
C PRO A 106 -16.03 -13.42 1.10
N TRP A 107 -15.11 -12.46 0.96
CA TRP A 107 -14.06 -12.23 1.95
C TRP A 107 -14.56 -11.26 3.03
N ALA A 108 -14.82 -11.76 4.24
CA ALA A 108 -15.38 -10.95 5.33
C ALA A 108 -14.34 -10.43 6.33
N ASP A 109 -13.19 -11.10 6.47
CA ASP A 109 -12.19 -10.72 7.47
C ASP A 109 -11.34 -9.53 6.99
N ARG A 110 -11.67 -8.34 7.50
CA ARG A 110 -11.01 -7.08 7.17
C ARG A 110 -9.96 -6.64 8.19
N SER A 111 -9.66 -7.47 9.20
CA SER A 111 -8.52 -7.22 10.09
C SER A 111 -7.22 -7.21 9.29
N GLU A 112 -6.18 -6.57 9.82
CA GLU A 112 -4.86 -6.57 9.16
C GLU A 112 -4.34 -8.00 8.98
N GLU A 113 -4.53 -8.87 9.97
CA GLU A 113 -4.21 -10.30 9.89
C GLU A 113 -5.00 -11.00 8.78
N GLY A 114 -6.29 -10.68 8.65
CA GLY A 114 -7.15 -11.14 7.56
C GLY A 114 -6.60 -10.74 6.19
N LEU A 115 -6.26 -9.45 6.03
CA LEU A 115 -5.69 -8.92 4.79
C LEU A 115 -4.33 -9.57 4.47
N ARG A 116 -3.46 -9.77 5.46
CA ARG A 116 -2.18 -10.47 5.28
C ARG A 116 -2.37 -11.93 4.81
N ARG A 117 -3.35 -12.65 5.37
CA ARG A 117 -3.68 -14.03 4.91
C ARG A 117 -4.19 -14.03 3.47
N LEU A 118 -5.08 -13.10 3.15
CA LEU A 118 -5.59 -12.93 1.78
C LEU A 118 -4.45 -12.67 0.80
N LEU A 119 -3.58 -11.70 1.08
CA LEU A 119 -2.46 -11.34 0.22
C LEU A 119 -1.44 -12.47 0.07
N THR A 120 -1.21 -13.24 1.14
CA THR A 120 -0.37 -14.46 1.08
C THR A 120 -0.93 -15.46 0.08
N TRP A 121 -2.24 -15.72 0.14
CA TRP A 121 -2.92 -16.63 -0.76
C TRP A 121 -2.87 -16.13 -2.21
N LEU A 122 -3.16 -14.85 -2.42
CA LEU A 122 -3.13 -14.21 -3.73
C LEU A 122 -1.75 -14.27 -4.38
N SER A 123 -0.70 -14.02 -3.60
CA SER A 123 0.69 -14.14 -4.07
C SER A 123 1.00 -15.58 -4.49
N GLY A 124 0.56 -16.57 -3.72
CA GLY A 124 0.67 -17.99 -4.08
C GLY A 124 -0.10 -18.36 -5.35
N ALA A 125 -1.24 -17.71 -5.59
CA ALA A 125 -2.06 -17.87 -6.79
C ALA A 125 -1.52 -17.13 -8.03
N GLY A 126 -0.40 -16.41 -7.91
CA GLY A 126 0.27 -15.73 -9.03
C GLY A 126 -0.01 -14.22 -9.14
N LEU A 127 -0.56 -13.58 -8.11
CA LEU A 127 -0.66 -12.13 -8.06
C LEU A 127 0.73 -11.52 -7.78
N THR A 128 1.21 -10.70 -8.72
CA THR A 128 2.50 -10.00 -8.61
C THR A 128 2.33 -8.60 -8.02
N GLU A 129 3.39 -8.07 -7.43
CA GLU A 129 3.42 -6.70 -6.88
C GLU A 129 3.16 -5.63 -7.94
N GLU A 130 3.68 -5.83 -9.16
CA GLU A 130 3.42 -4.95 -10.31
C GLU A 130 1.92 -4.88 -10.62
N ARG A 131 1.25 -6.04 -10.67
CA ARG A 131 -0.18 -6.13 -10.94
C ARG A 131 -1.02 -5.52 -9.82
N VAL A 132 -0.56 -5.64 -8.57
CA VAL A 132 -1.14 -4.94 -7.42
C VAL A 132 -1.04 -3.42 -7.60
N ALA A 133 0.16 -2.92 -7.93
CA ALA A 133 0.40 -1.49 -8.11
C ALA A 133 -0.48 -0.90 -9.23
N ASP A 134 -0.59 -1.60 -10.36
CA ASP A 134 -1.42 -1.18 -11.50
C ASP A 134 -2.91 -1.09 -11.15
N ILE A 135 -3.43 -2.09 -10.42
CA ILE A 135 -4.84 -2.12 -10.01
C ILE A 135 -5.13 -0.97 -9.05
N VAL A 136 -4.29 -0.79 -8.03
CA VAL A 136 -4.45 0.31 -7.05
C VAL A 136 -4.36 1.67 -7.76
N ALA A 137 -3.43 1.85 -8.69
CA ALA A 137 -3.31 3.07 -9.47
C ALA A 137 -4.54 3.34 -10.37
N THR A 138 -5.10 2.28 -10.96
CA THR A 138 -6.32 2.37 -11.78
C THR A 138 -7.52 2.80 -10.93
N VAL A 139 -7.72 2.17 -9.76
CA VAL A 139 -8.80 2.53 -8.84
C VAL A 139 -8.64 3.98 -8.38
N LYS A 140 -7.43 4.42 -8.02
CA LYS A 140 -7.12 5.83 -7.69
C LYS A 140 -7.54 6.81 -8.81
N LYS A 141 -7.24 6.49 -10.07
CA LYS A 141 -7.60 7.34 -11.22
C LYS A 141 -9.12 7.41 -11.43
N ASN A 142 -9.84 6.32 -11.17
CA ASN A 142 -11.29 6.30 -11.29
C ASN A 142 -11.99 7.20 -10.26
N CYS A 143 -11.33 7.50 -9.14
CA CYS A 143 -11.81 8.47 -8.14
C CYS A 143 -11.80 9.91 -8.64
N GLN A 144 -10.85 10.27 -9.50
CA GLN A 144 -10.65 11.64 -9.98
C GLN A 144 -11.54 12.01 -11.18
N ARG A 145 -12.23 11.02 -11.76
CA ARG A 145 -13.05 11.16 -12.97
C ARG A 145 -14.57 11.17 -12.71
N SER A 146 -14.99 11.15 -11.45
CA SER A 146 -16.39 11.25 -11.03
C SER A 146 -16.66 12.62 -10.43
#